data_AF-A0A534LUW4-F1
#
_entry.id   AF-A0A534LUW4-F1
#
_cell.length_a   1.000
_cell.length_b   1.000
_cell.length_c   1.000
_cell.angle_alpha   90.00
_cell.angle_beta   90.00
_cell.angle_gamma   90.00
#
_symmetry.space_group_name_H-M   'P 1'
#
loop_
_entity.id
_entity.type
_entity.pdbx_description
1 polymer ?
#
loop_
_entity_poly.entity_id
_entity_poly.type
_entity_poly.pdbx_seq_one_letter_code
_entity_poly.pdbx_strand_id
1 'polypeptide(L)'
;MDQEEFGYAFPYVNLPTGKPKRGQASPVGLIAMNPDIGRALAVARELASDPKARNQNFFCSAYLDWLSTPMIRRSRLFQMWDGFWVAPIAESDKVKPGGWLNLYLLALNLRDKEQRRTLRASDSPVAEGMKGNLSFSLPPRSWAVQLVSVPATQPSGFHKISFKTRSGAERAATAVAVGVLTLGSFVYAPGSSGFNLEYEILTPEATRIVESWETFAIEAADRRFEAAHAKGISSPRAGLLPKDDVLRRFRAYLTPSLVVRILQDKRQAQGNLFSRLLDEFLFDWLGFRGAETAFHVE
;
A
#
# COMPACT_ATOMS: atom_id res chain seq x y z
N MET A 1 12.60 30.16 12.91
CA MET A 1 12.89 28.96 13.70
C MET A 1 12.08 27.85 13.07
N ASP A 2 12.79 27.04 12.32
CA ASP A 2 12.28 26.10 11.33
C ASP A 2 11.60 24.91 12.02
N GLN A 3 10.31 24.70 11.74
CA GLN A 3 9.63 23.45 12.06
C GLN A 3 10.01 22.43 10.98
N GLU A 4 10.97 21.55 11.30
CA GLU A 4 11.13 20.29 10.58
C GLU A 4 9.89 19.41 10.85
N GLU A 5 8.86 19.53 10.00
CA GLU A 5 7.56 18.87 10.16
C GLU A 5 7.52 17.37 9.81
N PHE A 6 8.66 16.72 9.53
CA PHE A 6 8.69 15.29 9.22
C PHE A 6 9.91 14.59 9.82
N GLY A 7 9.71 13.91 10.95
CA GLY A 7 10.70 12.99 11.50
C GLY A 7 10.85 11.75 10.61
N TYR A 8 11.96 11.63 9.89
CA TYR A 8 12.26 10.47 9.03
C TYR A 8 12.71 9.26 9.86
N ALA A 9 11.91 8.21 9.95
CA ALA A 9 12.37 6.92 10.46
C ALA A 9 12.79 5.99 9.31
N PHE A 10 14.06 6.09 8.89
CA PHE A 10 14.77 5.04 8.15
C PHE A 10 15.59 4.20 9.15
N PRO A 11 15.22 2.96 9.51
CA PRO A 11 16.14 2.17 10.31
C PRO A 11 17.22 1.52 9.46
N TYR A 12 16.95 1.01 8.25
CA TYR A 12 17.95 0.58 7.27
C TYR A 12 17.30 0.46 5.89
N VAL A 13 17.77 1.22 4.90
CA VAL A 13 17.50 0.96 3.48
C VAL A 13 18.83 0.61 2.86
N ASN A 14 19.14 -0.69 2.83
CA ASN A 14 20.39 -1.17 2.25
C ASN A 14 20.19 -1.32 0.74
N LEU A 15 20.18 -0.18 0.04
CA LEU A 15 20.05 -0.17 -1.41
C LEU A 15 21.44 -0.23 -2.05
N PRO A 16 21.75 -1.28 -2.84
CA PRO A 16 22.97 -1.28 -3.62
C PRO A 16 22.94 -0.08 -4.56
N THR A 17 24.05 0.63 -4.69
CA THR A 17 24.21 1.82 -5.56
C THR A 17 24.24 1.46 -7.06
N GLY A 18 23.74 0.29 -7.43
CA GLY A 18 23.63 -0.22 -8.80
C GLY A 18 22.56 -1.31 -8.91
N LYS A 19 22.24 -1.70 -10.15
CA LYS A 19 21.28 -2.78 -10.41
C LYS A 19 21.78 -4.07 -9.75
N PRO A 20 20.95 -4.79 -8.99
CA PRO A 20 21.37 -6.05 -8.37
C PRO A 20 21.83 -7.02 -9.46
N LYS A 21 23.07 -7.53 -9.33
CA LYS A 21 23.60 -8.58 -10.22
C LYS A 21 22.88 -9.90 -9.93
N ARG A 22 22.80 -10.78 -10.93
CA ARG A 22 22.21 -12.13 -10.77
C ARG A 22 22.93 -12.86 -9.62
N GLY A 23 22.19 -13.23 -8.56
CA GLY A 23 22.75 -13.87 -7.36
C GLY A 23 23.10 -12.93 -6.19
N GLN A 24 22.98 -11.61 -6.32
CA GLN A 24 23.06 -10.71 -5.18
C GLN A 24 21.76 -10.72 -4.37
N ALA A 25 21.88 -10.62 -3.05
CA ALA A 25 20.76 -10.39 -2.16
C ALA A 25 19.96 -9.20 -2.68
N SER A 26 18.65 -9.39 -2.82
CA SER A 26 17.77 -8.28 -3.13
C SER A 26 17.93 -7.20 -2.07
N PRO A 27 17.78 -5.90 -2.42
CA PRO A 27 17.75 -4.87 -1.40
C PRO A 27 16.68 -5.23 -0.36
N VAL A 28 17.06 -5.16 0.91
CA VAL A 28 16.16 -5.27 2.05
C VAL A 28 16.15 -3.89 2.67
N GLY A 29 14.99 -3.23 2.61
CA GLY A 29 14.80 -1.91 3.16
C GLY A 29 13.42 -1.76 3.77
N LEU A 30 13.36 -1.16 4.95
CA LEU A 30 12.11 -0.83 5.64
C LEU A 30 11.90 0.69 5.58
N ILE A 31 10.78 1.16 5.03
CA ILE A 31 10.39 2.58 5.15
C ILE A 31 9.02 2.66 5.82
N ALA A 32 8.97 3.29 6.99
CA ALA A 32 7.74 3.53 7.73
C ALA A 32 7.55 5.05 7.90
N MET A 33 6.62 5.61 7.13
CA MET A 33 6.25 7.02 7.13
C MET A 33 5.01 7.17 8.00
N ASN A 34 5.25 7.25 9.30
CA ASN A 34 4.27 7.64 10.30
C ASN A 34 4.84 8.87 11.02
N PRO A 35 4.06 9.93 11.29
CA PRO A 35 4.53 11.04 12.14
C PRO A 35 4.99 10.56 13.53
N ASP A 36 4.59 9.35 13.94
CA ASP A 36 5.05 8.65 15.12
C ASP A 36 6.24 7.69 14.84
N ILE A 37 7.45 8.11 15.25
CA ILE A 37 8.65 7.27 15.22
C ILE A 37 8.50 6.00 16.07
N GLY A 38 7.84 6.07 17.24
CA GLY A 38 7.64 4.91 18.11
C GLY A 38 6.77 3.84 17.44
N ARG A 39 5.70 4.27 16.76
CA ARG A 39 4.84 3.39 15.97
C ARG A 39 5.56 2.81 14.76
N ALA A 40 6.30 3.64 14.02
CA ALA A 40 7.10 3.21 12.88
C ALA A 40 8.06 2.07 13.27
N LEU A 41 8.72 2.20 14.43
CA LEU A 41 9.59 1.16 14.98
C LEU A 41 8.86 -0.09 15.45
N ALA A 42 7.68 0.04 16.07
CA ALA A 42 6.87 -1.11 16.50
C ALA A 42 6.43 -1.97 15.30
N VAL A 43 5.91 -1.33 14.25
CA VAL A 43 5.53 -1.98 12.99
C VAL A 43 6.74 -2.64 12.34
N ALA A 44 7.87 -1.93 12.30
CA ALA A 44 9.11 -2.46 11.75
C ALA A 44 9.56 -3.76 12.42
N ARG A 45 9.52 -3.80 13.77
CA ARG A 45 9.92 -4.98 14.55
C ARG A 45 9.01 -6.16 14.31
N GLU A 46 7.69 -5.94 14.31
CA GLU A 46 6.73 -7.00 14.05
C GLU A 46 6.92 -7.61 12.66
N LEU A 47 7.13 -6.77 11.64
CA LEU A 47 7.32 -7.23 10.29
C LEU A 47 8.68 -7.87 10.04
N ALA A 48 9.74 -7.41 10.70
CA ALA A 48 11.05 -8.07 10.66
C ALA A 48 10.98 -9.52 11.18
N SER A 49 10.01 -9.82 12.05
CA SER A 49 9.76 -11.17 12.53
C SER A 49 8.96 -12.05 11.56
N ASP A 50 8.29 -11.47 10.54
CA ASP A 50 7.52 -12.24 9.56
C ASP A 50 8.45 -12.89 8.49
N PRO A 51 8.49 -14.23 8.38
CA PRO A 51 9.27 -14.93 7.36
C PRO A 51 8.93 -14.51 5.92
N LYS A 52 7.69 -14.12 5.64
CA LYS A 52 7.26 -13.64 4.31
C LYS A 52 7.81 -12.26 3.97
N ALA A 53 8.11 -11.42 4.96
CA ALA A 53 8.74 -10.12 4.75
C ALA A 53 10.19 -10.26 4.27
N ARG A 54 10.85 -11.39 4.56
CA ARG A 54 12.22 -11.68 4.09
C ARG A 54 12.31 -11.94 2.57
N ASN A 55 11.19 -12.32 1.94
CA ASN A 55 11.12 -12.64 0.52
C ASN A 55 10.60 -11.48 -0.35
N GLN A 56 10.19 -10.38 0.26
CA GLN A 56 9.71 -9.18 -0.43
C GLN A 56 10.69 -8.04 -0.15
N ASN A 57 11.26 -7.50 -1.23
CA ASN A 57 12.43 -6.61 -1.17
C ASN A 57 12.18 -5.26 -0.47
N PHE A 58 10.92 -4.91 -0.17
CA PHE A 58 10.60 -3.61 0.39
C PHE A 58 9.28 -3.62 1.20
N PHE A 59 9.21 -2.76 2.20
CA PHE A 59 8.00 -2.57 3.00
C PHE A 59 7.72 -1.09 3.18
N CYS A 60 6.43 -0.72 3.06
CA CYS A 60 5.93 0.61 3.33
C CYS A 60 4.78 0.57 4.36
N SER A 61 4.99 1.23 5.50
CA SER A 61 3.89 1.70 6.35
C SER A 61 3.74 3.18 6.09
N ALA A 62 2.64 3.65 5.54
CA ALA A 62 2.40 5.07 5.36
C ALA A 62 1.13 5.50 6.11
N TYR A 63 1.28 6.52 6.95
CA TYR A 63 0.21 7.36 7.45
C TYR A 63 0.46 8.75 6.89
N LEU A 64 -0.34 9.12 5.90
CA LEU A 64 -0.33 10.47 5.33
C LEU A 64 -1.64 11.14 5.79
N ASP A 65 -1.58 12.41 6.19
CA ASP A 65 -2.74 13.07 6.78
C ASP A 65 -3.96 13.15 5.84
N TRP A 66 -3.69 13.16 4.53
CA TRP A 66 -4.71 13.11 3.48
C TRP A 66 -5.22 11.70 3.16
N LEU A 67 -4.59 10.65 3.71
CA LEU A 67 -5.12 9.29 3.64
C LEU A 67 -6.15 9.08 4.74
N SER A 68 -7.34 8.63 4.36
CA SER A 68 -8.39 8.29 5.33
C SER A 68 -7.99 7.12 6.22
N THR A 69 -7.07 6.26 5.79
CA THR A 69 -6.73 5.01 6.48
C THR A 69 -5.22 4.74 6.43
N PRO A 70 -4.60 4.28 7.53
CA PRO A 70 -3.21 3.83 7.51
C PRO A 70 -3.01 2.71 6.49
N MET A 71 -1.91 2.77 5.75
CA MET A 71 -1.55 1.74 4.80
C MET A 71 -0.32 0.99 5.27
N ILE A 72 -0.53 -0.22 5.79
CA ILE A 72 0.53 -1.18 6.04
C ILE A 72 0.51 -2.18 4.89
N ARG A 73 1.43 -2.03 3.94
CA ARG A 73 1.46 -2.86 2.72
C ARG A 73 2.89 -3.20 2.34
N ARG A 74 3.07 -4.44 1.89
CA ARG A 74 4.34 -4.89 1.34
C ARG A 74 4.35 -4.60 -0.15
N SER A 75 5.47 -4.12 -0.66
CA SER A 75 5.62 -3.79 -2.07
C SER A 75 7.04 -4.11 -2.53
N ARG A 76 7.26 -4.21 -3.82
CA ARG A 76 8.61 -4.38 -4.36
C ARG A 76 9.14 -3.01 -4.76
N LEU A 77 10.38 -2.72 -4.37
CA LEU A 77 11.07 -1.52 -4.85
C LEU A 77 11.73 -1.80 -6.20
N PHE A 78 11.49 -0.93 -7.17
CA PHE A 78 11.99 -1.04 -8.53
C PHE A 78 12.96 0.10 -8.83
N GLN A 79 14.17 -0.23 -9.27
CA GLN A 79 15.12 0.76 -9.76
C GLN A 79 14.67 1.21 -11.15
N MET A 80 14.09 2.40 -11.23
CA MET A 80 13.55 2.92 -12.49
C MET A 80 14.65 3.65 -13.27
N TRP A 81 15.44 4.47 -12.58
CA TRP A 81 16.63 5.11 -13.13
C TRP A 81 17.80 4.96 -12.17
N ASP A 82 18.96 5.43 -12.61
CA ASP A 82 20.13 5.47 -11.77
C ASP A 82 19.90 6.32 -10.49
N GLY A 83 19.96 5.65 -9.33
CA GLY A 83 19.61 6.21 -8.02
C GLY A 83 18.16 6.68 -7.83
N PHE A 84 17.25 6.42 -8.78
CA PHE A 84 15.82 6.74 -8.67
C PHE A 84 14.99 5.45 -8.59
N TRP A 85 14.31 5.26 -7.47
CA TRP A 85 13.55 4.03 -7.20
C TRP A 85 12.08 4.33 -6.99
N VAL A 86 11.22 3.38 -7.36
CA VAL A 86 9.76 3.50 -7.18
C VAL A 86 9.22 2.23 -6.55
N ALA A 87 8.37 2.39 -5.53
CA ALA A 87 7.56 1.32 -4.95
C ALA A 87 6.07 1.61 -5.20
N PRO A 88 5.35 0.75 -5.95
CA PRO A 88 3.91 0.86 -6.11
C PRO A 88 3.18 0.19 -4.96
N ILE A 89 2.32 0.92 -4.27
CA ILE A 89 1.56 0.41 -3.13
C ILE A 89 0.08 0.46 -3.50
N ALA A 90 -0.52 -0.71 -3.76
CA ALA A 90 -1.94 -0.80 -4.02
C ALA A 90 -2.74 -0.86 -2.71
N GLU A 91 -3.87 -0.16 -2.64
CA GLU A 91 -4.84 -0.35 -1.54
C GLU A 91 -5.37 -1.79 -1.52
N SER A 92 -5.65 -2.29 -2.73
CA SER A 92 -6.30 -3.56 -3.00
C SER A 92 -5.83 -4.07 -4.36
N ASP A 93 -5.50 -5.36 -4.46
CA ASP A 93 -5.30 -6.04 -5.75
C ASP A 93 -6.62 -6.51 -6.38
N LYS A 94 -7.74 -6.33 -5.68
CA LYS A 94 -9.11 -6.59 -6.14
C LYS A 94 -9.93 -5.32 -6.09
N VAL A 95 -10.67 -5.06 -7.16
CA VAL A 95 -11.44 -3.82 -7.32
C VAL A 95 -12.87 -4.17 -7.70
N LYS A 96 -13.83 -3.44 -7.14
CA LYS A 96 -15.24 -3.57 -7.51
C LYS A 96 -15.48 -2.93 -8.90
N PRO A 97 -16.38 -3.48 -9.73
CA PRO A 97 -16.77 -2.84 -10.99
C PRO A 97 -17.18 -1.38 -10.78
N GLY A 98 -16.71 -0.47 -11.65
CA GLY A 98 -16.99 0.97 -11.53
C GLY A 98 -16.22 1.70 -10.43
N GLY A 99 -15.43 0.99 -9.63
CA GLY A 99 -14.51 1.57 -8.64
C GLY A 99 -13.16 1.99 -9.23
N TRP A 100 -12.17 2.09 -8.35
CA TRP A 100 -10.81 2.52 -8.70
C TRP A 100 -9.77 1.58 -8.08
N LEU A 101 -8.76 1.21 -8.87
CA LEU A 101 -7.50 0.73 -8.32
C LEU A 101 -6.68 1.95 -7.93
N ASN A 102 -6.56 2.20 -6.63
CA ASN A 102 -5.71 3.26 -6.09
C ASN A 102 -4.29 2.73 -5.85
N LEU A 103 -3.32 3.41 -6.45
CA LEU A 103 -1.90 3.11 -6.38
C LEU A 103 -1.17 4.32 -5.79
N TYR A 104 -0.47 4.10 -4.69
CA TYR A 104 0.46 5.07 -4.12
C TYR A 104 1.85 4.77 -4.65
N LEU A 105 2.37 5.68 -5.46
CA LEU A 105 3.71 5.58 -6.02
C LEU A 105 4.67 6.32 -5.09
N LEU A 106 5.38 5.57 -4.25
CA LEU A 106 6.50 6.08 -3.48
C LEU A 106 7.72 6.16 -4.41
N ALA A 107 8.20 7.36 -4.66
CA ALA A 107 9.42 7.60 -5.41
C ALA A 107 10.55 8.07 -4.48
N LEU A 108 11.75 7.56 -4.69
CA LEU A 108 12.95 7.89 -3.91
C LEU A 108 14.07 8.35 -4.84
N ASN A 109 14.64 9.52 -4.55
CA ASN A 109 15.89 9.98 -5.12
C ASN A 109 17.02 9.76 -4.10
N LEU A 110 17.94 8.88 -4.43
CA LEU A 110 19.08 8.52 -3.58
C LEU A 110 20.40 9.12 -4.09
N ARG A 111 20.33 10.01 -5.08
CA ARG A 111 21.48 10.74 -5.59
C ARG A 111 21.64 12.06 -4.84
N ASP A 112 22.86 12.59 -4.86
CA ASP A 112 23.22 13.90 -4.34
C ASP A 112 22.84 15.05 -5.31
N LYS A 113 21.97 14.78 -6.29
CA LYS A 113 21.48 15.77 -7.25
C LYS A 113 19.96 15.64 -7.42
N GLU A 114 19.31 16.75 -7.75
CA GLU A 114 17.89 16.75 -8.09
C GLU A 114 17.62 15.82 -9.29
N GLN A 115 16.49 15.11 -9.24
CA GLN A 115 16.04 14.25 -10.33
C GLN A 115 14.59 14.57 -10.69
N ARG A 116 14.36 14.83 -11.99
CA ARG A 116 13.03 14.99 -12.59
C ARG A 116 12.74 13.80 -13.49
N ARG A 117 11.70 13.04 -13.15
CA ARG A 117 11.38 11.76 -13.81
C ARG A 117 9.89 11.60 -14.00
N THR A 118 9.50 11.05 -15.14
CA THR A 118 8.10 10.76 -15.46
C THR A 118 7.96 9.30 -15.83
N LEU A 119 7.03 8.62 -15.17
CA LEU A 119 6.58 7.29 -15.52
C LEU A 119 5.54 7.37 -16.64
N ARG A 120 5.49 6.36 -17.49
CA ARG A 120 4.44 6.18 -18.49
C ARG A 120 3.62 4.95 -18.14
N ALA A 121 2.34 5.14 -17.90
CA ALA A 121 1.39 4.06 -17.71
C ALA A 121 0.92 3.48 -19.06
N SER A 122 0.73 2.17 -19.13
CA SER A 122 0.10 1.47 -20.26
C SER A 122 -0.76 0.30 -19.78
N ASP A 123 -1.47 -0.33 -20.71
CA ASP A 123 -2.32 -1.53 -20.54
C ASP A 123 -3.65 -1.29 -19.80
N SER A 124 -3.66 -0.39 -18.81
CA SER A 124 -4.88 0.19 -18.24
C SER A 124 -4.79 1.72 -18.20
N PRO A 125 -5.90 2.44 -18.43
CA PRO A 125 -5.91 3.89 -18.42
C PRO A 125 -5.70 4.42 -17.00
N VAL A 126 -4.82 5.41 -16.82
CA VAL A 126 -4.80 6.21 -15.60
C VAL A 126 -5.84 7.32 -15.74
N ALA A 127 -6.53 7.65 -14.64
CA ALA A 127 -7.48 8.77 -14.59
C ALA A 127 -6.86 10.04 -15.18
N GLU A 128 -7.57 10.72 -16.10
CA GLU A 128 -7.02 11.88 -16.83
C GLU A 128 -6.45 12.95 -15.90
N GLY A 129 -7.18 13.31 -14.84
CA GLY A 129 -6.76 14.30 -13.84
C GLY A 129 -5.55 13.87 -13.00
N MET A 130 -5.14 12.60 -13.05
CA MET A 130 -4.01 12.06 -12.26
C MET A 130 -2.78 11.74 -13.11
N LYS A 131 -2.79 11.99 -14.42
CA LYS A 131 -1.60 11.76 -15.27
C LYS A 131 -0.39 12.59 -14.82
N GLY A 132 -0.61 13.78 -14.25
CA GLY A 132 0.44 14.60 -13.65
C GLY A 132 1.18 13.91 -12.50
N ASN A 133 0.48 13.05 -11.76
CA ASN A 133 1.00 12.27 -10.62
C ASN A 133 1.88 11.07 -11.04
N LEU A 134 2.24 11.00 -12.33
CA LEU A 134 3.29 10.13 -12.82
C LEU A 134 4.64 10.84 -12.94
N SER A 135 4.66 12.16 -12.71
CA SER A 135 5.85 13.00 -12.80
C SER A 135 6.33 13.43 -11.41
N PHE A 136 7.60 13.17 -11.15
CA PHE A 136 8.27 13.45 -9.89
C PHE A 136 9.40 14.43 -10.13
N SER A 137 9.49 15.44 -9.25
CA SER A 137 10.63 16.34 -9.14
C SER A 137 11.14 16.26 -7.72
N LEU A 138 12.23 15.52 -7.51
CA LEU A 138 12.73 15.20 -6.18
C LEU A 138 14.10 15.85 -5.95
N PRO A 139 14.27 16.66 -4.89
CA PRO A 139 15.56 17.10 -4.40
C PRO A 139 16.52 15.93 -4.13
N PRO A 140 17.83 16.20 -3.97
CA PRO A 140 18.79 15.19 -3.50
C PRO A 140 18.31 14.47 -2.24
N ARG A 141 18.53 13.15 -2.17
CA ARG A 141 18.22 12.32 -0.98
C ARG A 141 16.80 12.47 -0.41
N SER A 142 15.82 12.72 -1.27
CA SER A 142 14.43 12.94 -0.89
C SER A 142 13.50 11.89 -1.47
N TRP A 143 12.24 11.91 -1.03
CA TRP A 143 11.20 11.03 -1.53
C TRP A 143 9.86 11.78 -1.62
N ALA A 144 8.92 11.23 -2.38
CA ALA A 144 7.54 11.68 -2.38
C ALA A 144 6.58 10.50 -2.64
N VAL A 145 5.33 10.65 -2.21
CA VAL A 145 4.24 9.73 -2.54
C VAL A 145 3.23 10.47 -3.39
N GLN A 146 2.84 9.87 -4.51
CA GLN A 146 1.79 10.39 -5.38
C GLN A 146 0.70 9.32 -5.57
N LEU A 147 -0.56 9.72 -5.46
CA LEU A 147 -1.71 8.86 -5.74
C LEU A 147 -1.99 8.83 -7.25
N VAL A 148 -2.17 7.63 -7.78
CA VAL A 148 -2.63 7.37 -9.14
C VAL A 148 -3.79 6.40 -9.08
N SER A 149 -4.91 6.75 -9.70
CA SER A 149 -6.09 5.90 -9.77
C SER A 149 -6.31 5.38 -11.19
N VAL A 150 -6.63 4.10 -11.28
CA VAL A 150 -7.01 3.42 -12.53
C VAL A 150 -8.50 3.05 -12.41
N PRO A 151 -9.38 3.60 -13.27
CA PRO A 151 -10.79 3.28 -13.22
C PRO A 151 -11.03 1.82 -13.62
N ALA A 152 -11.85 1.11 -12.85
CA ALA A 152 -12.28 -0.25 -13.14
C ALA A 152 -13.45 -0.26 -14.14
N THR A 153 -13.22 0.29 -15.34
CA THR A 153 -14.19 0.35 -16.44
C THR A 153 -14.15 -0.88 -17.35
N GLN A 154 -13.14 -1.73 -17.20
CA GLN A 154 -13.01 -2.99 -17.94
C GLN A 154 -13.94 -4.07 -17.36
N PRO A 155 -14.25 -5.13 -18.14
CA PRO A 155 -15.02 -6.28 -17.65
C PRO A 155 -14.38 -6.95 -16.43
N SER A 156 -15.14 -7.74 -15.67
CA SER A 156 -14.59 -8.55 -14.57
C SER A 156 -13.50 -9.50 -15.06
N GLY A 157 -12.47 -9.72 -14.25
CA GLY A 157 -11.34 -10.60 -14.54
C GLY A 157 -9.99 -9.97 -14.18
N PHE A 158 -8.91 -10.65 -14.55
CA PHE A 158 -7.55 -10.16 -14.32
C PHE A 158 -7.14 -9.15 -15.38
N HIS A 159 -6.60 -8.04 -14.91
CA HIS A 159 -6.10 -6.92 -15.69
C HIS A 159 -4.71 -6.56 -15.22
N LYS A 160 -4.09 -5.67 -15.98
CA LYS A 160 -2.69 -5.31 -15.76
C LYS A 160 -2.46 -3.86 -16.10
N ILE A 161 -1.74 -3.18 -15.23
CA ILE A 161 -1.16 -1.87 -15.50
C ILE A 161 0.36 -1.97 -15.52
N SER A 162 0.98 -1.35 -16.51
CA SER A 162 2.44 -1.29 -16.64
C SER A 162 2.95 0.13 -16.50
N PHE A 163 4.02 0.32 -15.74
CA PHE A 163 4.74 1.59 -15.61
C PHE A 163 6.12 1.46 -16.22
N LYS A 164 6.46 2.34 -17.17
CA LYS A 164 7.69 2.28 -17.96
C LYS A 164 8.40 3.63 -17.97
N THR A 165 9.72 3.60 -18.15
CA THR A 165 10.53 4.82 -18.27
C THR A 165 10.58 5.41 -19.69
N ARG A 166 10.12 4.68 -20.71
CA ARG A 166 10.20 5.01 -22.16
C ARG A 166 8.95 4.55 -22.92
N SER A 167 8.69 5.14 -24.09
CA SER A 167 7.49 4.83 -24.90
C SER A 167 7.66 3.55 -25.73
N GLY A 168 6.55 2.94 -26.19
CA GLY A 168 6.58 1.73 -27.02
C GLY A 168 7.26 1.91 -28.38
N ALA A 169 7.27 3.13 -28.93
CA ALA A 169 7.96 3.45 -30.18
C ALA A 169 9.50 3.39 -30.07
N GLU A 170 10.05 3.50 -28.85
CA GLU A 170 11.48 3.38 -28.58
C GLU A 170 11.91 1.91 -28.32
N ARG A 171 10.98 0.95 -28.35
CA ARG A 171 11.22 -0.47 -28.01
C ARG A 171 11.61 -1.38 -29.18
N ALA A 172 11.62 -0.89 -30.43
CA ALA A 172 11.82 -1.75 -31.60
C ALA A 172 13.21 -2.41 -31.71
N ALA A 173 14.14 -2.18 -30.76
CA ALA A 173 15.53 -2.65 -30.88
C ALA A 173 15.96 -3.78 -29.94
N THR A 174 15.18 -4.27 -28.96
CA THR A 174 15.71 -5.34 -28.08
C THR A 174 14.63 -6.14 -27.34
N ALA A 175 14.30 -7.31 -27.89
CA ALA A 175 13.50 -8.34 -27.21
C ALA A 175 14.44 -9.36 -26.51
N VAL A 176 14.03 -9.91 -25.36
CA VAL A 176 14.14 -11.36 -24.99
C VAL A 176 13.67 -11.62 -23.54
N ALA A 177 12.80 -12.64 -23.42
CA ALA A 177 12.41 -13.53 -22.32
C ALA A 177 11.96 -12.99 -20.94
N VAL A 178 10.70 -13.26 -20.57
CA VAL A 178 10.17 -13.08 -19.20
C VAL A 178 9.30 -14.27 -18.80
N GLY A 179 9.65 -14.93 -17.69
CA GLY A 179 8.77 -15.87 -16.98
C GLY A 179 7.85 -15.11 -16.02
N VAL A 180 6.56 -15.46 -16.04
CA VAL A 180 5.50 -14.87 -15.22
C VAL A 180 5.47 -15.60 -13.88
N LEU A 181 5.62 -14.86 -12.77
CA LEU A 181 5.19 -15.34 -11.46
C LEU A 181 4.33 -14.25 -10.82
N THR A 182 3.16 -14.68 -10.38
CA THR A 182 2.13 -13.91 -9.70
C THR A 182 2.73 -13.12 -8.52
N LEU A 183 2.41 -11.83 -8.48
CA LEU A 183 2.86 -10.84 -7.49
C LEU A 183 4.33 -10.36 -7.57
N GLY A 184 4.96 -10.46 -8.74
CA GLY A 184 5.96 -9.49 -9.15
C GLY A 184 7.18 -10.09 -9.84
N SER A 185 7.26 -9.89 -11.16
CA SER A 185 8.47 -10.11 -11.94
C SER A 185 8.60 -9.08 -13.07
N PHE A 186 9.76 -8.42 -13.16
CA PHE A 186 10.38 -7.94 -14.41
C PHE A 186 11.90 -8.14 -14.33
N VAL A 187 12.50 -8.67 -15.40
CA VAL A 187 13.92 -8.48 -15.73
C VAL A 187 14.00 -7.89 -17.14
N TYR A 188 15.03 -7.05 -17.29
CA TYR A 188 15.23 -5.91 -18.17
C TYR A 188 15.42 -6.23 -19.67
N ALA A 189 15.00 -5.30 -20.54
CA ALA A 189 15.60 -5.09 -21.87
C ALA A 189 16.54 -3.86 -21.81
N PRO A 190 17.72 -3.89 -22.45
CA PRO A 190 18.65 -2.76 -22.46
C PRO A 190 17.97 -1.43 -22.82
N GLY A 191 18.08 -0.41 -21.95
CA GLY A 191 17.59 0.95 -22.23
C GLY A 191 16.19 1.30 -21.73
N SER A 192 15.40 0.38 -21.15
CA SER A 192 14.09 0.70 -20.55
C SER A 192 13.83 -0.05 -19.24
N SER A 193 13.53 0.67 -18.15
CA SER A 193 13.11 0.07 -16.88
C SER A 193 11.59 0.14 -16.75
N GLY A 194 11.00 -0.78 -15.99
CA GLY A 194 9.55 -0.79 -15.76
C GLY A 194 9.13 -1.89 -14.81
N PHE A 195 7.89 -1.78 -14.34
CA PHE A 195 7.23 -2.79 -13.54
C PHE A 195 5.76 -2.85 -13.93
N ASN A 196 5.13 -4.00 -13.70
CA ASN A 196 3.70 -4.16 -13.94
C ASN A 196 3.03 -4.69 -12.69
N LEU A 197 1.76 -4.33 -12.54
CA LEU A 197 0.89 -4.76 -11.48
C LEU A 197 -0.30 -5.47 -12.11
N GLU A 198 -0.62 -6.64 -11.57
CA GLU A 198 -1.84 -7.36 -11.90
C GLU A 198 -2.88 -7.04 -10.84
N TYR A 199 -4.11 -6.83 -11.28
CA TYR A 199 -5.26 -6.62 -10.41
C TYR A 199 -6.47 -7.33 -10.98
N GLU A 200 -7.45 -7.62 -10.14
CA GLU A 200 -8.67 -8.32 -10.52
C GLU A 200 -9.86 -7.37 -10.35
N ILE A 201 -10.65 -7.21 -11.41
CA ILE A 201 -11.98 -6.61 -11.30
C ILE A 201 -12.93 -7.75 -10.93
N LEU A 202 -13.56 -7.65 -9.76
CA LEU A 202 -14.46 -8.68 -9.24
C LEU A 202 -15.70 -8.86 -10.12
N THR A 203 -16.27 -10.06 -10.11
CA THR A 203 -17.60 -10.27 -10.72
C THR A 203 -18.68 -9.57 -9.88
N PRO A 204 -19.87 -9.28 -10.44
CA PRO A 204 -20.98 -8.72 -9.68
C PRO A 204 -21.38 -9.56 -8.47
N GLU A 205 -21.34 -10.89 -8.58
CA GLU A 205 -21.66 -11.81 -7.48
C GLU A 205 -20.63 -11.71 -6.36
N ALA A 206 -19.34 -11.76 -6.70
CA ALA A 206 -18.25 -11.61 -5.74
C ALA A 206 -18.30 -10.23 -5.07
N THR A 207 -18.68 -9.19 -5.80
CA THR A 207 -18.83 -7.82 -5.29
C THR A 207 -19.92 -7.76 -4.22
N ARG A 208 -21.10 -8.33 -4.47
CA ARG A 208 -22.20 -8.37 -3.47
C ARG A 208 -21.80 -9.11 -2.20
N ILE A 209 -21.06 -10.21 -2.33
CA ILE A 209 -20.55 -10.97 -1.17
C ILE A 209 -19.54 -10.11 -0.40
N VAL A 210 -18.61 -9.46 -1.09
CA VAL A 210 -17.63 -8.58 -0.44
C VAL A 210 -18.34 -7.45 0.32
N GLU A 211 -19.32 -6.79 -0.30
CA GLU A 211 -20.10 -5.70 0.31
C GLU A 211 -20.89 -6.14 1.53
N SER A 212 -21.49 -7.34 1.51
CA SER A 212 -22.22 -7.85 2.68
C SER A 212 -21.27 -8.11 3.85
N TRP A 213 -20.07 -8.62 3.60
CA TRP A 213 -19.06 -8.84 4.63
C TRP A 213 -18.41 -7.54 5.14
N GLU A 214 -18.18 -6.56 4.28
CA GLU A 214 -17.77 -5.22 4.70
C GLU A 214 -18.81 -4.60 5.65
N THR A 215 -20.09 -4.70 5.29
CA THR A 215 -21.21 -4.21 6.12
C THR A 215 -21.27 -4.95 7.45
N PHE A 216 -21.21 -6.29 7.42
CA PHE A 216 -21.20 -7.12 8.62
C PHE A 216 -20.04 -6.76 9.56
N ALA A 217 -18.84 -6.53 9.03
CA ALA A 217 -17.67 -6.18 9.82
C ALA A 217 -17.84 -4.82 10.52
N ILE A 218 -18.43 -3.84 9.83
CA ILE A 218 -18.74 -2.54 10.40
C ILE A 218 -19.80 -2.66 11.50
N GLU A 219 -20.89 -3.40 11.25
CA GLU A 219 -21.94 -3.65 12.26
C GLU A 219 -21.41 -4.44 13.46
N ALA A 220 -20.47 -5.36 13.25
CA ALA A 220 -19.80 -6.06 14.34
C ALA A 220 -18.91 -5.12 15.15
N ALA A 221 -18.15 -4.23 14.50
CA ALA A 221 -17.37 -3.20 15.18
C ALA A 221 -18.27 -2.22 15.97
N ASP A 222 -19.36 -1.78 15.35
CA ASP A 222 -20.37 -0.90 15.97
C ASP A 222 -20.94 -1.52 17.25
N ARG A 223 -21.36 -2.79 17.19
CA ARG A 223 -21.84 -3.54 18.37
C ARG A 223 -20.80 -3.65 19.48
N ARG A 224 -19.49 -3.69 19.16
CA ARG A 224 -18.43 -3.70 20.18
C ARG A 224 -18.35 -2.36 20.92
N PHE A 225 -18.48 -1.24 20.21
CA PHE A 225 -18.57 0.08 20.85
C PHE A 225 -19.81 0.18 21.74
N GLU A 226 -20.97 -0.27 21.24
CA GLU A 226 -22.22 -0.26 22.02
C GLU A 226 -22.14 -1.13 23.28
N ALA A 227 -21.62 -2.36 23.15
CA ALA A 227 -21.47 -3.28 24.28
C ALA A 227 -20.47 -2.76 25.34
N ALA A 228 -19.47 -1.98 24.92
CA ALA A 228 -18.52 -1.34 25.82
C ALA A 228 -19.01 0.01 26.37
N HIS A 229 -20.19 0.50 25.95
CA HIS A 229 -20.66 1.86 26.19
C HIS A 229 -19.63 2.94 25.80
N ALA A 230 -18.86 2.67 24.75
CA ALA A 230 -17.74 3.49 24.33
C ALA A 230 -18.19 4.55 23.31
N LYS A 231 -17.91 5.82 23.59
CA LYS A 231 -18.20 6.93 22.67
C LYS A 231 -17.11 7.12 21.60
N GLY A 232 -15.98 6.45 21.77
CA GLY A 232 -14.84 6.55 20.88
C GLY A 232 -13.63 5.79 21.36
N ILE A 233 -12.49 6.09 20.74
CA ILE A 233 -11.18 5.54 21.09
C ILE A 233 -10.35 6.63 21.76
N SER A 234 -9.84 6.36 22.95
CA SER A 234 -8.88 7.26 23.61
C SER A 234 -7.51 7.07 22.99
N SER A 235 -7.06 8.06 22.23
CA SER A 235 -5.71 8.10 21.69
C SER A 235 -4.84 9.00 22.57
N PRO A 236 -3.67 8.52 23.04
CA PRO A 236 -2.68 9.36 23.72
C PRO A 236 -2.23 10.60 22.93
N ARG A 237 -2.51 10.66 21.62
CA ARG A 237 -2.04 11.71 20.71
C ARG A 237 -3.16 12.59 20.20
N ALA A 238 -4.26 11.98 19.76
CA ALA A 238 -5.40 12.69 19.17
C ALA A 238 -6.48 13.01 20.20
N GLY A 239 -6.31 12.60 21.46
CA GLY A 239 -7.37 12.65 22.46
C GLY A 239 -8.48 11.66 22.11
N LEU A 240 -9.73 12.07 22.32
CA LEU A 240 -10.89 11.25 21.98
C LEU A 240 -11.12 11.25 20.46
N LEU A 241 -11.02 10.07 19.84
CA LEU A 241 -11.44 9.83 18.47
C LEU A 241 -12.89 9.35 18.49
N PRO A 242 -13.86 10.11 17.94
CA PRO A 242 -15.27 9.72 17.96
C PRO A 242 -15.50 8.39 17.25
N LYS A 243 -16.43 7.59 17.79
CA LYS A 243 -16.84 6.29 17.22
C LYS A 243 -17.09 6.36 15.70
N ASP A 244 -17.86 7.34 15.24
CA ASP A 244 -18.22 7.49 13.83
C ASP A 244 -17.00 7.70 12.92
N ASP A 245 -16.02 8.46 13.39
CA ASP A 245 -14.76 8.66 12.66
C ASP A 245 -13.92 7.38 12.61
N VAL A 246 -13.89 6.63 13.71
CA VAL A 246 -13.20 5.34 13.76
C VAL A 246 -13.87 4.35 12.78
N LEU A 247 -15.20 4.24 12.79
CA LEU A 247 -15.94 3.35 11.89
C LEU A 247 -15.81 3.76 10.43
N ARG A 248 -15.81 5.07 10.13
CA ARG A 248 -15.58 5.59 8.78
C ARG A 248 -14.20 5.22 8.25
N ARG A 249 -13.16 5.35 9.07
CA ARG A 249 -11.79 4.97 8.68
C ARG A 249 -11.61 3.46 8.61
N PHE A 250 -12.28 2.71 9.49
CA PHE A 250 -12.33 1.26 9.46
C PHE A 250 -12.98 0.73 8.18
N ARG A 251 -14.09 1.35 7.72
CA ARG A 251 -14.70 1.01 6.43
C ARG A 251 -13.70 1.09 5.27
N ALA A 252 -12.88 2.14 5.23
CA ALA A 252 -11.85 2.29 4.19
C ALA A 252 -10.67 1.32 4.35
N TYR A 253 -10.46 0.73 5.55
CA TYR A 253 -9.49 -0.34 5.78
C TYR A 253 -9.92 -1.69 5.22
N LEU A 254 -11.24 -1.94 5.14
CA LEU A 254 -11.84 -3.18 4.65
C LEU A 254 -11.80 -3.27 3.11
N THR A 255 -10.59 -3.40 2.56
CA THR A 255 -10.43 -3.48 1.10
C THR A 255 -10.96 -4.81 0.53
N PRO A 256 -11.42 -4.85 -0.73
CA PRO A 256 -11.92 -6.10 -1.33
C PRO A 256 -10.93 -7.26 -1.26
N SER A 257 -9.64 -6.99 -1.42
CA SER A 257 -8.58 -8.00 -1.26
C SER A 257 -8.50 -8.58 0.14
N LEU A 258 -8.64 -7.74 1.17
CA LEU A 258 -8.62 -8.18 2.55
C LEU A 258 -9.81 -9.11 2.82
N VAL A 259 -11.01 -8.69 2.41
CA VAL A 259 -12.24 -9.46 2.59
C VAL A 259 -12.17 -10.81 1.85
N VAL A 260 -11.81 -10.81 0.57
CA VAL A 260 -11.68 -12.05 -0.22
C VAL A 260 -10.67 -13.01 0.40
N ARG A 261 -9.51 -12.50 0.86
CA ARG A 261 -8.48 -13.33 1.51
C ARG A 261 -9.01 -14.01 2.78
N ILE A 262 -9.80 -13.31 3.58
CA ILE A 262 -10.42 -13.85 4.80
C ILE A 262 -11.46 -14.92 4.45
N LEU A 263 -12.30 -14.67 3.44
CA LEU A 263 -13.30 -15.64 2.98
C LEU A 263 -12.68 -16.92 2.41
N GLN A 264 -11.51 -16.80 1.77
CA GLN A 264 -10.77 -17.93 1.22
C GLN A 264 -9.99 -18.71 2.29
N ASP A 265 -9.70 -18.13 3.46
CA ASP A 265 -9.02 -18.83 4.53
C ASP A 265 -9.98 -19.81 5.23
N LYS A 266 -9.95 -21.06 4.78
CA LYS A 266 -10.75 -22.16 5.32
C LYS A 266 -10.32 -22.61 6.73
N ARG A 267 -9.22 -22.08 7.28
CA ARG A 267 -8.63 -22.56 8.54
C ARG A 267 -9.26 -21.95 9.80
N GLN A 268 -10.14 -20.96 9.67
CA GLN A 268 -10.75 -20.28 10.80
C GLN A 268 -12.25 -20.06 10.60
N ALA A 269 -13.03 -20.11 11.68
CA ALA A 269 -14.45 -19.76 11.65
C ALA A 269 -14.59 -18.29 11.25
N GLN A 270 -15.08 -18.04 10.03
CA GLN A 270 -15.11 -16.72 9.38
C GLN A 270 -15.72 -15.62 10.28
N GLY A 271 -16.74 -15.94 11.09
CA GLY A 271 -17.37 -14.99 12.02
C GLY A 271 -16.44 -14.40 13.09
N ASN A 272 -15.45 -15.15 13.58
CA ASN A 272 -14.49 -14.69 14.60
C ASN A 272 -13.32 -13.87 14.01
N LEU A 273 -13.09 -13.95 12.70
CA LEU A 273 -12.04 -13.19 12.01
C LEU A 273 -12.47 -11.75 11.77
N PHE A 274 -13.69 -11.55 11.26
CA PHE A 274 -14.20 -10.21 10.99
C PHE A 274 -14.35 -9.36 12.26
N SER A 275 -14.66 -9.98 13.40
CA SER A 275 -14.72 -9.27 14.70
C SER A 275 -13.35 -8.79 15.19
N ARG A 276 -12.25 -9.47 14.81
CA ARG A 276 -10.86 -9.10 15.14
C ARG A 276 -10.26 -8.06 14.19
N LEU A 277 -10.88 -7.80 13.04
CA LEU A 277 -10.38 -6.81 12.10
C LEU A 277 -10.36 -5.39 12.68
N LEU A 278 -11.27 -5.07 13.59
CA LEU A 278 -11.22 -3.81 14.32
C LEU A 278 -9.93 -3.72 15.16
N ASP A 279 -9.53 -4.80 15.82
CA ASP A 279 -8.30 -4.84 16.62
C ASP A 279 -7.07 -4.71 15.73
N GLU A 280 -7.03 -5.41 14.59
CA GLU A 280 -5.97 -5.28 13.60
C GLU A 280 -5.88 -3.86 13.03
N PHE A 281 -7.03 -3.25 12.71
CA PHE A 281 -7.09 -1.87 12.23
C PHE A 281 -6.61 -0.87 13.28
N LEU A 282 -7.05 -0.99 14.53
CA LEU A 282 -6.64 -0.11 15.62
C LEU A 282 -5.18 -0.32 15.98
N PHE A 283 -4.67 -1.55 15.87
CA PHE A 283 -3.25 -1.79 15.93
C PHE A 283 -2.55 -1.05 14.79
N ASP A 284 -2.93 -1.30 13.54
CA ASP A 284 -2.36 -0.69 12.34
C ASP A 284 -2.29 0.83 12.43
N TRP A 285 -3.39 1.45 12.86
CA TRP A 285 -3.56 2.89 12.97
C TRP A 285 -2.89 3.51 14.19
N LEU A 286 -3.17 2.98 15.39
CA LEU A 286 -2.88 3.63 16.66
C LEU A 286 -1.93 2.82 17.56
N GLY A 287 -1.61 1.58 17.18
CA GLY A 287 -0.72 0.69 17.94
C GLY A 287 -1.38 -0.06 19.10
N PHE A 288 -2.71 0.01 19.24
CA PHE A 288 -3.42 -0.69 20.30
C PHE A 288 -3.46 -2.19 20.08
N ARG A 289 -3.08 -2.98 21.09
CA ARG A 289 -3.22 -4.43 21.08
C ARG A 289 -4.59 -4.81 21.66
N GLY A 290 -5.62 -4.70 20.83
CA GLY A 290 -7.01 -4.97 21.20
C GLY A 290 -7.82 -3.72 21.52
N ALA A 291 -9.00 -3.60 20.91
CA ALA A 291 -9.86 -2.42 20.98
C ALA A 291 -10.37 -2.14 22.40
N GLU A 292 -10.55 -3.18 23.21
CA GLU A 292 -11.05 -3.07 24.59
C GLU A 292 -10.16 -2.19 25.48
N THR A 293 -8.84 -2.22 25.25
CA THR A 293 -7.88 -1.37 25.98
C THR A 293 -7.87 0.08 25.51
N ALA A 294 -8.52 0.36 24.37
CA ALA A 294 -8.53 1.65 23.70
C ALA A 294 -9.90 2.34 23.78
N PHE A 295 -10.96 1.61 24.14
CA PHE A 295 -12.30 2.15 24.28
C PHE A 295 -12.35 3.22 25.37
N HIS A 296 -12.92 4.36 25.03
CA HIS A 296 -13.20 5.43 25.96
C HIS A 296 -14.65 5.35 26.41
N VAL A 297 -14.83 4.97 27.67
CA VAL A 297 -16.13 4.95 28.37
C VAL A 297 -16.22 6.23 29.19
N GLU A 298 -17.32 6.97 29.02
CA GLU A 298 -17.68 8.10 29.90
C GLU A 298 -18.63 7.63 31.00
#